data_AF-A0A536I6T6-F1
#
_entry.id   AF-A0A536I6T6-F1
#
_cell.length_a   1.000
_cell.length_b   1.000
_cell.length_c   1.000
_cell.angle_alpha   90.00
_cell.angle_beta   90.00
_cell.angle_gamma   90.00
#
_symmetry.space_group_name_H-M   'P 1'
#
loop_
_entity.id
_entity.type
_entity.pdbx_description
1 polymer ?
#
loop_
_entity_poly.entity_id
_entity_poly.type
_entity_poly.pdbx_seq_one_letter_code
_entity_poly.pdbx_strand_id
1 'polypeptide(L)'
;MRLGRLLRAAILFLTLAAVAQELSKPEGQRSWHGRVAGVPYDFRFPTLKRFRDAYWNPADHRLFTDRVVGIGWSVNFAQLLPRLQEGYRRLAERTGASA
;
A
#
# COMPACT_ATOMS: atom_id res chain seq x y z
N MET A 1 6.50 -10.47 23.97
CA MET A 1 7.10 -9.33 23.23
C MET A 1 5.99 -8.38 22.80
N ARG A 2 6.21 -7.05 22.83
CA ARG A 2 5.18 -6.08 22.37
C ARG A 2 5.09 -6.16 20.85
N LEU A 3 3.93 -6.54 20.28
CA LEU A 3 3.69 -6.77 18.85
C LEU A 3 4.27 -5.66 17.95
N GLY A 4 4.18 -4.40 18.38
CA GLY A 4 4.74 -3.26 17.63
C GLY A 4 6.25 -3.33 17.38
N ARG A 5 7.03 -3.98 18.26
CA ARG A 5 8.48 -4.17 18.04
C ARG A 5 8.75 -5.15 16.90
N LEU A 6 7.96 -6.22 16.81
CA LEU A 6 8.09 -7.21 15.74
C LEU A 6 7.72 -6.60 14.38
N LEU A 7 6.65 -5.81 14.33
CA LEU A 7 6.25 -5.10 13.10
C LEU A 7 7.33 -4.12 12.63
N ARG A 8 7.89 -3.32 13.55
CA ARG A 8 8.99 -2.40 13.21
C ARG A 8 10.22 -3.14 12.72
N ALA A 9 10.59 -4.25 13.36
CA ALA A 9 11.70 -5.09 12.93
C ALA A 9 11.46 -5.69 11.55
N ALA A 10 10.24 -6.17 11.26
CA ALA A 10 9.87 -6.69 9.94
C ALA A 10 9.97 -5.61 8.85
N ILE A 11 9.45 -4.40 9.10
CA ILE A 11 9.56 -3.28 8.14
C ILE A 11 11.03 -2.91 7.89
N LEU A 12 11.84 -2.82 8.96
CA LEU A 12 13.26 -2.53 8.83
C LEU A 12 13.97 -3.61 8.01
N PHE A 13 13.70 -4.89 8.31
CA PHE A 13 14.28 -6.01 7.59
C PHE A 13 13.91 -5.99 6.11
N LEU A 14 12.63 -5.79 5.76
CA LEU A 14 12.19 -5.64 4.37
C LEU A 14 12.86 -4.45 3.68
N THR A 15 13.09 -3.35 4.42
CA THR A 15 13.77 -2.16 3.90
C THR A 15 15.22 -2.46 3.55
N LEU A 16 15.95 -3.07 4.47
CA LEU A 16 17.34 -3.48 4.22
C LEU A 16 17.42 -4.49 3.07
N ALA A 17 16.50 -5.46 3.02
CA ALA A 17 16.44 -6.45 1.95
C ALA A 17 16.18 -5.82 0.57
N ALA A 18 15.25 -4.86 0.47
CA ALA A 18 14.98 -4.14 -0.77
C ALA A 18 16.21 -3.31 -1.24
N VAL A 19 16.88 -2.64 -0.30
CA VAL A 19 18.11 -1.88 -0.62
C VAL A 19 19.22 -2.84 -1.08
N ALA A 20 19.44 -3.95 -0.39
CA ALA A 20 20.42 -4.96 -0.77
C ALA A 20 20.13 -5.55 -2.18
N GLN A 21 18.85 -5.82 -2.48
CA GLN A 21 18.40 -6.28 -3.80
C GLN A 21 18.69 -5.27 -4.92
N GLU A 22 18.62 -3.97 -4.67
CA GLU A 22 19.00 -2.95 -5.66
C GLU A 22 20.52 -2.83 -5.79
N LEU A 23 21.25 -2.85 -4.67
CA LEU A 23 22.71 -2.73 -4.70
C LEU A 23 23.40 -3.94 -5.33
N SER A 24 22.79 -5.13 -5.28
CA SER A 24 23.28 -6.33 -5.96
C SER A 24 23.17 -6.26 -7.48
N LYS A 25 22.40 -5.31 -8.04
CA LYS A 25 22.29 -5.10 -9.48
C LYS A 25 23.42 -4.18 -9.97
N PRO A 26 23.89 -4.34 -11.23
CA PRO A 26 24.73 -3.34 -11.89
C PRO A 26 24.06 -1.97 -11.87
N GLU A 27 24.83 -0.89 -11.80
CA GLU A 27 24.30 0.46 -11.54
C GLU A 27 23.22 0.89 -12.54
N GLY A 28 23.41 0.61 -13.83
CA GLY A 28 22.44 0.93 -14.88
C GLY A 28 21.16 0.07 -14.86
N GLN A 29 21.10 -0.98 -14.03
CA GLN A 29 19.94 -1.87 -13.88
C GLN A 29 19.18 -1.63 -12.58
N ARG A 30 19.63 -0.70 -11.74
CA ARG A 30 18.96 -0.34 -10.48
C ARG A 30 17.71 0.47 -10.78
N SER A 31 16.54 -0.09 -10.48
CA SER A 31 15.26 0.59 -10.68
C SER A 31 14.83 1.39 -9.46
N TRP A 32 15.32 1.03 -8.27
CA TRP A 32 14.89 1.61 -7.00
C TRP A 32 13.38 1.49 -6.72
N HIS A 33 12.71 0.55 -7.39
CA HIS A 33 11.32 0.17 -7.15
C HIS A 33 11.10 -1.29 -7.56
N GLY A 34 10.14 -1.96 -6.92
CA GLY A 34 9.86 -3.37 -7.18
C GLY A 34 9.06 -4.04 -6.06
N ARG A 35 9.29 -5.34 -5.86
CA ARG A 35 8.74 -6.12 -4.74
C ARG A 35 9.85 -6.87 -4.01
N VAL A 36 9.72 -6.98 -2.70
CA VAL A 36 10.55 -7.81 -1.81
C VAL A 36 9.62 -8.69 -0.99
N ALA A 37 9.79 -10.02 -1.07
CA ALA A 37 8.87 -10.98 -0.43
C ALA A 37 7.37 -10.69 -0.71
N GLY A 38 7.03 -10.25 -1.93
CA GLY A 38 5.67 -9.86 -2.33
C GLY A 38 5.24 -8.45 -1.93
N VAL A 39 5.96 -7.80 -1.03
CA VAL A 39 5.69 -6.43 -0.54
C VAL A 39 6.27 -5.41 -1.53
N PRO A 40 5.47 -4.47 -2.06
CA PRO A 40 5.97 -3.45 -2.97
C PRO A 40 6.88 -2.46 -2.25
N TYR A 41 7.89 -1.95 -2.97
CA TYR A 41 8.75 -0.85 -2.53
C TYR A 41 8.98 0.14 -3.66
N ASP A 42 9.12 1.42 -3.31
CA ASP A 42 9.50 2.48 -4.22
C ASP A 42 10.33 3.53 -3.49
N PHE A 43 11.58 3.72 -3.90
CA PHE A 43 12.52 4.68 -3.32
C PHE A 43 12.81 5.85 -4.27
N ARG A 44 12.06 5.96 -5.37
CA ARG A 44 12.19 7.09 -6.30
C ARG A 44 11.57 8.35 -5.69
N PHE A 45 12.01 9.50 -6.19
CA PHE A 45 11.39 10.77 -5.82
C PHE A 45 9.88 10.74 -6.16
N PRO A 46 9.01 11.14 -5.22
CA PRO A 46 7.59 11.10 -5.46
C PRO A 46 7.14 12.20 -6.43
N THR A 47 6.01 11.99 -7.10
CA THR A 47 5.36 13.04 -7.89
C THR A 47 3.89 13.16 -7.48
N LEU A 48 3.31 14.35 -7.64
CA LEU A 48 1.89 14.59 -7.33
C LEU A 48 0.98 13.65 -8.14
N LYS A 49 1.34 13.40 -9.40
CA LYS A 49 0.64 12.41 -10.25
C LYS A 49 0.63 11.03 -9.60
N ARG A 50 1.78 10.55 -9.10
CA ARG A 50 1.86 9.23 -8.43
C ARG A 50 1.05 9.17 -7.14
N PHE A 51 1.00 10.26 -6.36
CA PHE A 51 0.11 10.35 -5.20
C PHE A 51 -1.36 10.23 -5.59
N ARG A 52 -1.81 11.02 -6.56
CA ARG A 52 -3.19 10.92 -7.06
C ARG A 52 -3.48 9.51 -7.58
N ASP A 53 -2.61 8.97 -8.42
CA ASP A 53 -2.83 7.66 -9.05
C ASP A 53 -2.85 6.50 -8.01
N ALA A 54 -2.11 6.62 -6.90
CA ALA A 54 -2.09 5.59 -5.85
C ALA A 54 -3.25 5.71 -4.85
N TYR A 55 -3.60 6.93 -4.45
CA TYR A 55 -4.56 7.16 -3.36
C TYR A 55 -5.96 7.55 -3.82
N TRP A 56 -6.10 8.09 -5.04
CA TRP A 56 -7.38 8.57 -5.58
C TRP A 56 -7.45 8.36 -7.09
N ASN A 57 -7.60 7.10 -7.49
CA ASN A 57 -7.76 6.74 -8.91
C ASN A 57 -9.07 5.98 -9.13
N PRO A 58 -10.14 6.66 -9.55
CA PRO A 58 -11.43 6.01 -9.82
C PRO A 58 -11.35 4.96 -10.95
N ALA A 59 -10.40 5.11 -11.89
CA ALA A 59 -10.22 4.18 -13.01
C ALA A 59 -9.45 2.91 -12.63
N ASP A 60 -8.74 2.91 -11.48
CA ASP A 60 -8.12 1.69 -10.93
C ASP A 60 -9.08 1.04 -9.93
N HIS A 61 -9.57 -0.15 -10.26
CA HIS A 61 -10.54 -0.89 -9.43
C HIS A 61 -9.90 -1.61 -8.24
N ARG A 62 -8.57 -1.58 -8.12
CA ARG A 62 -7.85 -2.18 -6.98
C ARG A 62 -8.03 -1.33 -5.73
N LEU A 63 -8.29 -1.99 -4.60
CA LEU A 63 -8.35 -1.33 -3.28
C LEU A 63 -6.95 -1.01 -2.75
N PHE A 64 -6.00 -1.92 -2.96
CA PHE A 64 -4.60 -1.76 -2.59
C PHE A 64 -3.77 -1.49 -3.84
N THR A 65 -3.03 -0.40 -3.79
CA THR A 65 -2.12 0.06 -4.85
C THR A 65 -0.69 0.01 -4.33
N ASP A 66 0.30 0.10 -5.22
CA ASP A 66 1.69 0.18 -4.79
C ASP A 66 1.96 1.57 -4.18
N ARG A 67 2.72 1.61 -3.07
CA ARG A 67 3.00 2.86 -2.38
C ARG A 67 3.93 3.77 -3.18
N VAL A 68 3.69 5.08 -3.09
CA VAL A 68 4.47 6.09 -3.81
C VAL A 68 5.90 6.22 -3.29
N VAL A 69 6.12 6.06 -1.99
CA VAL A 69 7.44 6.12 -1.38
C VAL A 69 7.54 5.19 -0.18
N GLY A 70 8.65 4.46 -0.08
CA GLY A 70 8.92 3.49 0.98
C GLY A 70 8.39 2.10 0.65
N ILE A 71 8.05 1.34 1.70
CA ILE A 71 7.63 -0.07 1.62
C ILE A 71 6.16 -0.24 1.97
N GLY A 72 5.49 -1.11 1.24
CA GLY A 72 4.12 -1.55 1.46
C GLY A 72 3.14 -1.01 0.44
N TRP A 73 1.86 -1.22 0.73
CA TRP A 73 0.75 -0.80 -0.13
C TRP A 73 0.20 0.57 0.29
N SER A 74 -0.40 1.25 -0.67
CA SER A 74 -1.29 2.38 -0.48
C SER A 74 -2.74 1.92 -0.59
N VAL A 75 -3.66 2.78 -0.19
CA VAL A 75 -5.09 2.52 -0.24
C VAL A 75 -5.72 3.48 -1.22
N ASN A 76 -6.42 2.95 -2.22
CA ASN A 76 -7.18 3.75 -3.17
C ASN A 76 -8.52 4.13 -2.55
N PHE A 77 -8.61 5.35 -2.03
CA PHE A 77 -9.80 5.83 -1.33
C PHE A 77 -11.01 5.99 -2.24
N ALA A 78 -10.80 6.18 -3.54
CA ALA A 78 -11.88 6.18 -4.53
C ALA A 78 -12.63 4.84 -4.58
N GLN A 79 -11.95 3.73 -4.25
CA GLN A 79 -12.57 2.40 -4.16
C GLN A 79 -13.00 2.04 -2.73
N LEU A 80 -12.30 2.55 -1.70
CA LEU A 80 -12.61 2.24 -0.31
C LEU A 80 -13.93 2.87 0.15
N LEU A 81 -14.12 4.17 -0.11
CA LEU A 81 -15.23 4.94 0.47
C LEU A 81 -16.61 4.39 0.05
N PRO A 82 -16.89 4.09 -1.23
CA PRO A 82 -18.18 3.54 -1.63
C PRO A 82 -18.46 2.17 -0.99
N ARG A 83 -17.43 1.33 -0.83
CA ARG A 83 -17.55 0.00 -0.20
C ARG A 83 -17.89 0.12 1.28
N LEU A 84 -17.30 1.10 1.97
CA LEU A 84 -17.62 1.37 3.38
C LEU A 84 -19.05 1.90 3.54
N GLN A 85 -19.47 2.84 2.68
CA GLN A 85 -20.84 3.36 2.68
C GLN A 85 -21.87 2.26 2.46
N GLU A 86 -21.62 1.39 1.47
CA GLU A 86 -22.47 0.24 1.19
C GLU A 86 -22.53 -0.74 2.37
N GLY A 87 -21.38 -1.02 2.99
CA GLY A 87 -21.31 -1.87 4.19
C GLY A 87 -22.11 -1.28 5.34
N TYR A 88 -22.00 0.02 5.59
CA TYR A 88 -22.74 0.73 6.64
C TYR A 88 -24.25 0.69 6.39
N ARG A 89 -24.69 0.95 5.15
CA ARG A 89 -26.10 0.88 4.76
C ARG A 89 -26.71 -0.48 5.05
N ARG A 90 -26.03 -1.56 4.65
CA ARG A 90 -26.47 -2.94 4.93
C ARG A 90 -26.58 -3.26 6.42
N LEU A 91 -25.67 -2.73 7.24
CA LEU A 91 -25.72 -2.90 8.68
C LEU A 91 -26.91 -2.16 9.30
N ALA A 92 -27.14 -0.91 8.87
CA ALA A 92 -28.26 -0.11 9.34
C ALA A 92 -29.62 -0.76 8.99
N GLU A 93 -29.77 -1.29 7.76
CA GLU A 93 -30.98 -2.00 7.32
C GLU A 93 -31.26 -3.25 8.17
N ARG A 94 -30.23 -4.04 8.51
CA ARG A 94 -30.39 -5.25 9.35
C ARG A 94 -30.83 -4.92 10.77
N THR A 95 -30.27 -3.88 11.36
CA THR A 95 -30.60 -3.46 12.73
C THR A 95 -31.98 -2.80 12.78
N GLY A 96 -32.34 -2.02 11.74
CA GLY A 96 -33.66 -1.39 11.62
C GLY A 96 -34.80 -2.37 11.30
N ALA A 97 -34.53 -3.48 10.62
CA ALA A 97 -35.49 -4.56 10.36
C ALA A 97 -35.68 -5.52 11.56
N SER A 98 -34.88 -5.36 12.62
CA SER A 98 -34.96 -6.16 13.86
C SER A 98 -35.71 -5.45 15.00
N ALA A 99 -36.32 -4.29 14.73
CA ALA A 99 -37.15 -3.51 15.65
C ALA A 99 -38.60 -3.46 15.15
#